data_AF-A0A2I0T3A1-F1
#
_entry.id   AF-A0A2I0T3A1-F1
#
_cell.length_a   1.000
_cell.length_b   1.000
_cell.length_c   1.000
_cell.angle_alpha   90.00
_cell.angle_beta   90.00
_cell.angle_gamma   90.00
#
_symmetry.space_group_name_H-M   'P 1'
#
loop_
_entity.id
_entity.type
_entity.pdbx_description
1 polymer ?
#
loop_
_entity_poly.entity_id
_entity_poly.type
_entity_poly.pdbx_seq_one_letter_code
_entity_poly.pdbx_strand_id
1 'polypeptide(L)'
;MASVFNAPCMRYFIGDVRDKERLSTAMRDVDFVIHAAAMKHVPIAEYNPMECIKTNIHGAQNVIDACFENGVKKCIALSTDKACNPVNLYGATKLASDKLFVAANNIAGNKQTRFGVTRYGNVVGSRGSVVPFFKKLISEGAKELPITDTRMTRFWISLEDGVKFVLSNFERMHGGEIFIPKIPSMKITDLAHALAPHLSHKIIGIRAGEKLHEIMISSDDSHLTYEFENYYAISPSIKLVDKDNDFSINALGEKGQKVKDGFSYSSDNNPLWASEKELLEIINHTEGGKKVNEFEEALCEYVGVKHACVLNSATSALHLAYTALGIKEKIVLTTPLTFAATANAALIAGAKVEFIDIKNDGNIDEKKLEARLLKDSKNIGAISVVDFAGNSVEMDEISNLAKKYNIPLIDDASHALGALYKSEKVGKKADLSIFSFHPVKPITTFEGGAVVSDNEELIAKIKLLRSHGIVKKRLWDSDMVELGYNYRLSDVACALGINQLKKLDHNLEKREEIASFYDKEFEKNPYFSTIKIKNYKKSSRHLYPILLFPEFYCQKEELFESLLHAGIGVQVHYKPTYEFSFYKKLLGEIKLQNADNFYKAELSIPCHQEMNLKDAKFVKDTLFSILEKVKKGYCG
;
A
#
# COMPACT_ATOMS: atom_id res chain seq x y z
N MET A 1 -11.38 1.12 -23.35
CA MET A 1 -9.91 1.03 -23.23
C MET A 1 -9.28 2.38 -23.58
N ALA A 2 -9.50 2.89 -24.79
CA ALA A 2 -9.02 4.23 -25.19
C ALA A 2 -9.54 5.41 -24.33
N SER A 3 -10.69 5.24 -23.66
CA SER A 3 -11.23 6.23 -22.71
C SER A 3 -10.58 6.23 -21.33
N VAL A 4 -9.82 5.18 -21.00
CA VAL A 4 -9.24 4.95 -19.65
C VAL A 4 -7.71 5.02 -19.70
N PHE A 5 -7.12 4.53 -20.79
CA PHE A 5 -5.68 4.61 -21.05
C PHE A 5 -5.49 5.49 -22.28
N ASN A 6 -4.91 6.67 -22.08
CA ASN A 6 -4.81 7.72 -23.10
C ASN A 6 -3.46 8.45 -23.06
N ALA A 7 -2.41 7.77 -22.58
CA ALA A 7 -1.07 8.33 -22.57
C ALA A 7 -0.67 8.76 -24.00
N PRO A 8 0.06 9.88 -24.19
CA PRO A 8 0.39 10.41 -25.52
C PRO A 8 1.12 9.43 -26.45
N CYS A 9 1.80 8.43 -25.88
CA CYS A 9 2.49 7.36 -26.61
C CYS A 9 1.58 6.23 -27.09
N MET A 10 0.29 6.23 -26.74
CA MET A 10 -0.66 5.16 -27.08
C MET A 10 -1.49 5.52 -28.30
N ARG A 11 -1.56 4.59 -29.26
CA ARG A 11 -2.41 4.68 -30.45
C ARG A 11 -3.27 3.43 -30.55
N TYR A 12 -4.58 3.60 -30.66
CA TYR A 12 -5.53 2.49 -30.76
C TYR A 12 -5.94 2.24 -32.20
N PHE A 13 -5.90 0.97 -32.62
CA PHE A 13 -6.43 0.52 -33.89
C PHE A 13 -7.52 -0.52 -33.66
N ILE A 14 -8.64 -0.34 -34.36
CA ILE A 14 -9.65 -1.39 -34.50
C ILE A 14 -9.23 -2.28 -35.68
N GLY A 15 -9.25 -3.59 -35.52
CA GLY A 15 -8.93 -4.57 -36.55
C GLY A 15 -9.09 -6.02 -36.08
N ASP A 16 -8.96 -6.95 -37.01
CA ASP A 16 -8.99 -8.39 -36.79
C ASP A 16 -7.69 -9.00 -37.34
N VAL A 17 -7.11 -9.98 -36.65
CA VAL A 17 -5.91 -10.68 -37.12
C VAL A 17 -6.15 -11.50 -38.39
N ARG A 18 -7.41 -11.79 -38.70
CA ARG A 18 -7.83 -12.43 -39.95
C ARG A 18 -7.71 -11.50 -41.17
N ASP A 19 -7.58 -10.20 -40.95
CA ASP A 19 -7.40 -9.19 -41.99
C ASP A 19 -5.92 -8.77 -42.08
N LYS A 20 -5.22 -9.33 -43.07
CA LYS A 20 -3.80 -9.09 -43.30
C LYS A 20 -3.51 -7.64 -43.68
N GLU A 21 -4.32 -7.03 -44.54
CA GLU A 21 -4.10 -5.64 -44.99
C GLU A 21 -4.23 -4.67 -43.81
N ARG A 22 -5.19 -4.94 -42.92
CA ARG A 22 -5.36 -4.17 -41.70
C ARG A 22 -4.18 -4.32 -40.74
N LEU A 23 -3.66 -5.53 -40.57
CA LEU A 23 -2.45 -5.78 -39.79
C LEU A 23 -1.23 -5.05 -40.38
N SER A 24 -1.04 -5.14 -41.70
CA SER A 24 0.08 -4.48 -42.39
C SER A 24 0.03 -2.96 -42.19
N THR A 25 -1.17 -2.36 -42.25
CA THR A 25 -1.34 -0.93 -41.93
C THR A 25 -1.03 -0.60 -40.47
N ALA A 26 -1.42 -1.44 -39.53
CA ALA A 26 -1.19 -1.23 -38.10
C ALA A 26 0.29 -1.41 -37.69
N MET A 27 1.07 -2.17 -38.47
CA MET A 27 2.48 -2.47 -38.22
C MET A 27 3.47 -1.50 -38.89
N ARG A 28 2.99 -0.47 -39.59
CA ARG A 28 3.86 0.59 -40.11
C ARG A 28 4.60 1.28 -38.97
N ASP A 29 5.92 1.39 -39.11
CA ASP A 29 6.85 1.97 -38.13
C ASP A 29 6.85 1.24 -36.77
N VAL A 30 6.57 -0.07 -36.76
CA VAL A 30 6.61 -0.90 -35.54
C VAL A 30 7.88 -1.74 -35.50
N ASP A 31 8.68 -1.57 -34.46
CA ASP A 31 9.90 -2.36 -34.25
C ASP A 31 9.64 -3.74 -33.61
N PHE A 32 8.69 -3.81 -32.69
CA PHE A 32 8.43 -5.00 -31.86
C PHE A 32 6.94 -5.33 -31.84
N VAL A 33 6.61 -6.61 -32.00
CA VAL A 33 5.22 -7.11 -31.99
C VAL A 33 5.04 -8.15 -30.88
N ILE A 34 4.00 -7.96 -30.06
CA ILE A 34 3.51 -8.99 -29.13
C ILE A 34 2.18 -9.51 -29.66
N HIS A 35 2.15 -10.77 -30.13
CA HIS A 35 0.93 -11.40 -30.63
C HIS A 35 0.16 -12.09 -29.51
N ALA A 36 -0.87 -11.41 -28.99
CA ALA A 36 -1.73 -11.89 -27.90
C ALA A 36 -3.11 -12.40 -28.36
N ALA A 37 -3.42 -12.33 -29.66
CA ALA A 37 -4.75 -12.65 -30.18
C ALA A 37 -4.93 -14.16 -30.33
N ALA A 38 -5.97 -14.72 -29.71
CA ALA A 38 -6.38 -16.09 -29.94
C ALA A 38 -7.83 -16.33 -29.47
N MET A 39 -8.52 -17.26 -30.13
CA MET A 39 -9.76 -17.82 -29.63
C MET A 39 -9.44 -18.89 -28.59
N LYS A 40 -9.90 -18.68 -27.34
CA LYS A 40 -9.45 -19.45 -26.16
C LYS A 40 -10.52 -20.28 -25.44
N HIS A 41 -11.72 -20.38 -26.01
CA HIS A 41 -12.87 -21.04 -25.37
C HIS A 41 -13.06 -22.45 -25.92
N VAL A 42 -12.71 -23.48 -25.15
CA VAL A 42 -12.76 -24.90 -25.59
C VAL A 42 -14.16 -25.30 -26.12
N PRO A 43 -15.28 -25.09 -25.41
CA PRO A 43 -16.58 -25.53 -25.93
C PRO A 43 -16.99 -24.81 -27.22
N ILE A 44 -16.66 -23.52 -27.34
CA ILE A 44 -16.96 -22.72 -28.53
C ILE A 44 -16.10 -23.15 -29.71
N ALA A 45 -14.83 -23.50 -29.46
CA ALA A 45 -13.90 -23.96 -30.48
C ALA A 45 -14.26 -25.35 -31.00
N GLU A 46 -14.73 -26.25 -30.14
CA GLU A 46 -15.22 -27.59 -30.56
C GLU A 46 -16.50 -27.48 -31.40
N TYR A 47 -17.39 -26.53 -31.07
CA TYR A 47 -18.59 -26.28 -31.86
C TYR A 47 -18.30 -25.51 -33.17
N ASN A 48 -17.32 -24.60 -33.16
CA ASN A 48 -16.94 -23.76 -34.31
C ASN A 48 -15.45 -23.97 -34.69
N PRO A 49 -15.07 -25.17 -35.13
CA PRO A 49 -13.66 -25.54 -35.35
C PRO A 49 -12.94 -24.62 -36.34
N MET A 50 -13.64 -24.24 -37.42
CA MET A 50 -13.08 -23.36 -38.45
C MET A 50 -12.80 -21.95 -37.97
N GLU A 51 -13.55 -21.44 -36.99
CA GLU A 51 -13.32 -20.10 -36.45
C GLU A 51 -12.06 -20.05 -35.59
N CYS A 52 -11.79 -21.15 -34.86
CA CYS A 52 -10.54 -21.34 -34.13
C CYS A 52 -9.34 -21.42 -35.09
N ILE A 53 -9.46 -22.17 -36.20
CA ILE A 53 -8.43 -22.27 -37.25
C ILE A 53 -8.15 -20.92 -37.90
N LYS A 54 -9.20 -20.20 -38.35
CA LYS A 54 -9.05 -18.89 -38.99
C LYS A 54 -8.36 -17.88 -38.06
N THR A 55 -8.69 -17.86 -36.77
CA THR A 55 -8.06 -16.93 -35.83
C THR A 55 -6.65 -17.37 -35.45
N ASN A 56 -6.49 -18.60 -34.95
CA ASN A 56 -5.25 -19.03 -34.31
C ASN A 56 -4.18 -19.45 -35.34
N ILE A 57 -4.57 -19.94 -36.52
CA ILE A 57 -3.63 -20.38 -37.56
C ILE A 57 -3.51 -19.32 -38.66
N HIS A 58 -4.60 -18.99 -39.36
CA HIS A 58 -4.51 -18.01 -40.45
C HIS A 58 -4.18 -16.61 -39.90
N GLY A 59 -4.74 -16.22 -38.76
CA GLY A 59 -4.40 -14.97 -38.10
C GLY A 59 -2.94 -14.90 -37.65
N ALA A 60 -2.37 -16.01 -37.16
CA ALA A 60 -0.94 -16.09 -36.85
C ALA A 60 -0.08 -15.94 -38.12
N GLN A 61 -0.46 -16.61 -39.22
CA GLN A 61 0.23 -16.46 -40.51
C GLN A 61 0.16 -15.02 -41.04
N ASN A 62 -1.00 -14.37 -40.95
CA ASN A 62 -1.14 -12.97 -41.35
C ASN A 62 -0.24 -12.03 -40.54
N VAL A 63 -0.08 -12.29 -39.24
CA VAL A 63 0.83 -11.53 -38.37
C VAL A 63 2.28 -11.73 -38.79
N ILE A 64 2.68 -12.97 -39.08
CA ILE A 64 4.04 -13.30 -39.59
C ILE A 64 4.32 -12.54 -40.89
N ASP A 65 3.40 -12.62 -41.85
CA ASP A 65 3.53 -11.95 -43.14
C ASP A 65 3.61 -10.43 -42.97
N ALA A 66 2.72 -9.83 -42.16
CA ALA A 66 2.70 -8.39 -41.92
C ALA A 66 3.99 -7.91 -41.23
N CYS A 67 4.56 -8.71 -40.32
CA CYS A 67 5.88 -8.45 -39.72
C CYS A 67 6.98 -8.42 -40.79
N PHE A 68 6.97 -9.38 -41.73
CA PHE A 68 7.94 -9.42 -42.82
C PHE A 68 7.79 -8.29 -43.84
N GLU A 69 6.57 -7.86 -44.12
CA GLU A 69 6.26 -6.76 -45.03
C GLU A 69 6.69 -5.40 -44.46
N ASN A 70 6.52 -5.20 -43.15
CA ASN A 70 6.80 -3.93 -42.49
C ASN A 70 8.18 -3.87 -41.81
N GLY A 71 9.01 -4.91 -41.95
CA GLY A 71 10.37 -4.91 -41.41
C GLY A 71 10.43 -4.92 -39.88
N VAL A 72 9.43 -5.51 -39.21
CA VAL A 72 9.42 -5.67 -37.75
C VAL A 72 10.69 -6.42 -37.32
N LYS A 73 11.39 -5.94 -36.29
CA LYS A 73 12.66 -6.52 -35.83
C LYS A 73 12.45 -7.82 -35.08
N LYS A 74 11.54 -7.83 -34.10
CA LYS A 74 11.24 -9.03 -33.31
C LYS A 74 9.74 -9.16 -33.02
N CYS A 75 9.23 -10.38 -33.07
CA CYS A 75 7.85 -10.69 -32.75
C CYS A 75 7.79 -11.87 -31.77
N ILE A 76 7.09 -11.70 -30.66
CA ILE A 76 6.82 -12.77 -29.68
C ILE A 76 5.33 -13.10 -29.68
N ALA A 77 5.01 -14.36 -29.90
CA ALA A 77 3.65 -14.88 -29.77
C ALA A 77 3.40 -15.45 -28.37
N LEU A 78 2.19 -15.19 -27.84
CA LEU A 78 1.77 -15.70 -26.54
C LEU A 78 1.05 -17.05 -26.69
N SER A 79 1.62 -18.06 -26.07
CA SER A 79 1.11 -19.43 -26.03
C SER A 79 0.87 -19.91 -24.60
N THR A 80 0.30 -21.10 -24.47
CA THR A 80 0.00 -21.71 -23.16
C THR A 80 0.25 -23.22 -23.17
N ASP A 81 0.12 -23.87 -22.02
CA ASP A 81 0.18 -25.33 -21.86
C ASP A 81 -0.80 -26.11 -22.77
N LYS A 82 -1.80 -25.43 -23.35
CA LYS A 82 -2.78 -26.03 -24.28
C LYS A 82 -2.11 -26.43 -25.60
N ALA A 83 -1.00 -25.78 -25.96
CA ALA A 83 -0.22 -26.09 -27.16
C ALA A 83 0.66 -27.34 -26.99
N CYS A 84 1.15 -27.62 -25.78
CA CYS A 84 1.98 -28.79 -25.51
C CYS A 84 1.10 -30.04 -25.42
N ASN A 85 1.38 -31.15 -26.10
CA ASN A 85 0.53 -32.37 -26.09
C ASN A 85 -1.00 -32.06 -26.15
N PRO A 86 -1.48 -31.48 -27.27
CA PRO A 86 -2.87 -31.04 -27.37
C PRO A 86 -3.83 -32.23 -27.35
N VAL A 87 -4.88 -32.15 -26.53
CA VAL A 87 -5.91 -33.19 -26.39
C VAL A 87 -7.24 -32.83 -27.08
N ASN A 88 -7.31 -31.64 -27.69
CA ASN A 88 -8.50 -31.10 -28.34
C ASN A 88 -8.10 -30.18 -29.51
N LEU A 89 -9.06 -29.77 -30.34
CA LEU A 89 -8.76 -28.98 -31.53
C LEU A 89 -8.21 -27.60 -31.18
N TYR A 90 -8.74 -26.96 -30.14
CA TYR A 90 -8.21 -25.67 -29.67
C TYR A 90 -6.71 -25.75 -29.37
N GLY A 91 -6.28 -26.76 -28.61
CA GLY A 91 -4.88 -27.02 -28.32
C GLY A 91 -4.07 -27.28 -29.59
N ALA A 92 -4.63 -28.05 -30.54
CA ALA A 92 -3.95 -28.33 -31.80
C ALA A 92 -3.72 -27.05 -32.63
N THR A 93 -4.68 -26.12 -32.65
CA THR A 93 -4.48 -24.81 -33.33
C THR A 93 -3.44 -23.94 -32.63
N LYS A 94 -3.33 -24.02 -31.30
CA LYS A 94 -2.28 -23.34 -30.52
C LYS A 94 -0.90 -23.92 -30.81
N LEU A 95 -0.78 -25.25 -30.88
CA LEU A 95 0.45 -25.92 -31.31
C LEU A 95 0.84 -25.52 -32.73
N ALA A 96 -0.12 -25.50 -33.66
CA ALA A 96 0.13 -25.07 -35.03
C ALA A 96 0.63 -23.62 -35.08
N SER A 97 0.01 -22.71 -34.31
CA SER A 97 0.49 -21.34 -34.15
C SER A 97 1.94 -21.28 -33.64
N ASP A 98 2.28 -22.03 -32.58
CA ASP A 98 3.65 -22.08 -32.04
C ASP A 98 4.64 -22.49 -33.14
N LYS A 99 4.32 -23.55 -33.88
CA LYS A 99 5.16 -24.07 -34.96
C LYS A 99 5.28 -23.09 -36.13
N LEU A 100 4.23 -22.34 -36.48
CA LEU A 100 4.29 -21.30 -37.52
C LEU A 100 5.27 -20.19 -37.15
N PHE A 101 5.18 -19.65 -35.93
CA PHE A 101 6.10 -18.60 -35.48
C PHE A 101 7.55 -19.11 -35.41
N VAL A 102 7.78 -20.33 -34.93
CA VAL A 102 9.12 -20.92 -34.93
C VAL A 102 9.63 -21.12 -36.35
N ALA A 103 8.84 -21.72 -37.24
CA ALA A 103 9.22 -22.03 -38.62
C ALA A 103 9.39 -20.79 -39.50
N ALA A 104 8.71 -19.67 -39.19
CA ALA A 104 8.87 -18.41 -39.91
C ALA A 104 10.34 -17.94 -39.96
N ASN A 105 11.15 -18.29 -38.95
CA ASN A 105 12.58 -17.99 -38.96
C ASN A 105 13.35 -18.69 -40.10
N ASN A 106 12.86 -19.83 -40.61
CA ASN A 106 13.49 -20.54 -41.75
C ASN A 106 13.28 -19.81 -43.08
N ILE A 107 12.19 -19.05 -43.21
CA ILE A 107 11.85 -18.30 -44.44
C ILE A 107 12.18 -16.81 -44.33
N ALA A 108 12.78 -16.38 -43.22
CA ALA A 108 13.22 -15.01 -43.02
C ALA A 108 14.36 -14.60 -43.97
N GLY A 109 15.16 -15.56 -44.44
CA GLY A 109 16.36 -15.31 -45.24
C GLY A 109 17.30 -14.31 -44.53
N ASN A 110 17.79 -13.32 -45.28
CA ASN A 110 18.67 -12.26 -44.75
C ASN A 110 17.92 -11.15 -44.00
N LYS A 111 16.58 -11.22 -43.84
CA LYS A 111 15.84 -10.19 -43.10
C LYS A 111 16.19 -10.25 -41.62
N GLN A 112 16.13 -9.09 -40.95
CA GLN A 112 16.39 -8.96 -39.51
C GLN A 112 15.28 -9.57 -38.64
N THR A 113 14.06 -9.68 -39.16
CA THR A 113 12.88 -10.13 -38.42
C THR A 113 13.10 -11.49 -37.76
N ARG A 114 12.91 -11.57 -36.44
CA ARG A 114 12.98 -12.82 -35.67
C ARG A 114 11.69 -13.07 -34.91
N PHE A 115 11.29 -14.34 -34.85
CA PHE A 115 10.07 -14.76 -34.17
C PHE A 115 10.39 -15.70 -33.02
N GLY A 116 9.70 -15.52 -31.90
CA GLY A 116 9.78 -16.40 -30.74
C GLY A 116 8.39 -16.64 -30.17
N VAL A 117 8.29 -17.62 -29.27
CA VAL A 117 7.06 -17.93 -28.55
C VAL A 117 7.33 -17.86 -27.07
N THR A 118 6.41 -17.29 -26.31
CA THR A 118 6.42 -17.39 -24.85
C THR A 118 5.23 -18.23 -24.43
N ARG A 119 5.49 -19.35 -23.75
CA ARG A 119 4.48 -20.31 -23.29
C ARG A 119 4.48 -20.35 -21.76
N TYR A 120 3.34 -20.01 -21.16
CA TYR A 120 3.15 -20.08 -19.70
C TYR A 120 1.77 -20.59 -19.31
N GLY A 121 1.59 -20.89 -18.03
CA GLY A 121 0.35 -21.40 -17.46
C GLY A 121 -0.73 -20.35 -17.24
N ASN A 122 -1.51 -20.52 -16.17
CA ASN A 122 -2.65 -19.67 -15.89
C ASN A 122 -2.22 -18.32 -15.32
N VAL A 123 -2.63 -17.25 -15.99
CA VAL A 123 -2.49 -15.89 -15.48
C VAL A 123 -3.59 -15.61 -14.47
N VAL A 124 -3.20 -15.37 -13.22
CA VAL A 124 -4.12 -15.10 -12.10
C VAL A 124 -4.97 -13.84 -12.38
N GLY A 125 -6.26 -13.92 -12.08
CA GLY A 125 -7.20 -12.81 -12.26
C GLY A 125 -7.58 -12.52 -13.73
N SER A 126 -7.09 -13.30 -14.69
CA SER A 126 -7.45 -13.11 -16.10
C SER A 126 -8.95 -13.39 -16.37
N ARG A 127 -9.54 -12.66 -17.33
CA ARG A 127 -10.97 -12.79 -17.68
C ARG A 127 -11.31 -14.22 -18.11
N GLY A 128 -12.32 -14.79 -17.44
CA GLY A 128 -12.83 -16.14 -17.71
C GLY A 128 -12.03 -17.28 -17.07
N SER A 129 -11.09 -16.99 -16.15
CA SER A 129 -10.35 -18.00 -15.39
C SER A 129 -11.14 -18.50 -14.16
N VAL A 130 -10.63 -19.55 -13.52
CA VAL A 130 -11.28 -20.19 -12.36
C VAL A 130 -11.35 -19.29 -11.12
N VAL A 131 -10.37 -18.40 -10.91
CA VAL A 131 -10.33 -17.50 -9.74
C VAL A 131 -11.50 -16.50 -9.73
N PRO A 132 -11.76 -15.72 -10.81
CA PRO A 132 -12.96 -14.90 -10.91
C PRO A 132 -14.26 -15.70 -10.81
N PHE A 133 -14.28 -16.94 -11.30
CA PHE A 133 -15.47 -17.81 -11.23
C PHE A 133 -15.77 -18.23 -9.79
N PHE A 134 -14.77 -18.68 -9.02
CA PHE A 134 -14.95 -18.99 -7.60
C PHE A 134 -15.29 -17.74 -6.79
N LYS A 135 -14.60 -16.61 -6.99
CA LYS A 135 -14.95 -15.33 -6.33
C LYS A 135 -16.41 -14.93 -6.59
N LYS A 136 -16.91 -15.11 -7.83
CA LYS A 136 -18.31 -14.87 -8.17
C LYS A 136 -19.25 -15.79 -7.39
N LEU A 137 -19.00 -17.10 -7.39
CA LEU A 137 -19.83 -18.06 -6.64
C LEU A 137 -19.88 -17.75 -5.14
N ILE A 138 -18.73 -17.41 -4.55
CA ILE A 138 -18.64 -17.01 -3.14
C ILE A 138 -19.49 -15.76 -2.89
N SER A 139 -19.39 -14.73 -3.74
CA SER A 139 -20.18 -13.50 -3.61
C SER A 139 -21.69 -13.71 -3.79
N GLU A 140 -22.08 -14.75 -4.54
CA GLU A 140 -23.48 -15.13 -4.75
C GLU A 140 -24.02 -16.06 -3.64
N GLY A 141 -23.22 -16.34 -2.59
CA GLY A 141 -23.62 -17.15 -1.44
C GLY A 141 -23.61 -18.66 -1.71
N ALA A 142 -22.74 -19.14 -2.59
CA ALA A 142 -22.60 -20.56 -2.87
C ALA A 142 -22.25 -21.36 -1.59
N LYS A 143 -22.90 -22.52 -1.41
CA LYS A 143 -22.65 -23.44 -0.29
C LYS A 143 -21.46 -24.38 -0.53
N GLU A 144 -21.10 -24.58 -1.79
CA GLU A 144 -20.04 -25.47 -2.22
C GLU A 144 -19.35 -24.91 -3.47
N LEU A 145 -18.04 -25.15 -3.60
CA LEU A 145 -17.27 -24.78 -4.80
C LEU A 145 -17.10 -25.98 -5.73
N PRO A 146 -17.34 -25.83 -7.05
CA PRO A 146 -17.20 -26.93 -7.99
C PRO A 146 -15.73 -27.21 -8.32
N ILE A 147 -15.28 -28.44 -8.06
CA ILE A 147 -13.95 -28.96 -8.40
C ILE A 147 -14.10 -30.01 -9.50
N THR A 148 -13.36 -29.87 -10.60
CA THR A 148 -13.43 -30.80 -11.74
C THR A 148 -12.86 -32.17 -11.39
N ASP A 149 -11.66 -32.24 -10.83
CA ASP A 149 -11.07 -33.46 -10.27
C ASP A 149 -10.04 -33.08 -9.17
N THR A 150 -10.02 -33.83 -8.07
CA THR A 150 -9.19 -33.52 -6.88
C THR A 150 -7.70 -33.66 -7.13
N ARG A 151 -7.30 -34.40 -8.18
CA ARG A 151 -5.90 -34.59 -8.54
C ARG A 151 -5.38 -33.45 -9.43
N MET A 152 -6.24 -32.57 -9.95
CA MET A 152 -5.81 -31.57 -10.93
C MET A 152 -4.82 -30.57 -10.35
N THR A 153 -3.72 -30.38 -11.09
CA THR A 153 -2.70 -29.37 -10.80
C THR A 153 -2.60 -28.36 -11.95
N ARG A 154 -2.27 -27.11 -11.63
CA ARG A 154 -2.15 -26.00 -12.58
C ARG A 154 -0.91 -25.18 -12.26
N PHE A 155 -0.31 -24.58 -13.28
CA PHE A 155 0.75 -23.57 -13.12
C PHE A 155 0.14 -22.17 -12.97
N TRP A 156 0.77 -21.34 -12.14
CA TRP A 156 0.28 -20.00 -11.82
C TRP A 156 1.35 -18.93 -12.02
N ILE A 157 0.95 -17.84 -12.67
CA ILE A 157 1.79 -16.65 -12.86
C ILE A 157 0.95 -15.39 -12.65
N SER A 158 1.54 -14.34 -12.07
CA SER A 158 0.88 -13.04 -11.98
C SER A 158 0.82 -12.37 -13.36
N LEU A 159 -0.11 -11.42 -13.56
CA LEU A 159 -0.17 -10.66 -14.80
C LEU A 159 1.12 -9.86 -15.04
N GLU A 160 1.68 -9.28 -13.97
CA GLU A 160 2.89 -8.47 -14.02
C GLU A 160 4.11 -9.32 -14.40
N ASP A 161 4.27 -10.49 -13.78
CA ASP A 161 5.38 -11.39 -14.07
C ASP A 161 5.26 -11.98 -15.49
N GLY A 162 4.04 -12.27 -15.95
CA GLY A 162 3.80 -12.67 -17.33
C GLY A 162 4.22 -11.60 -18.34
N VAL A 163 3.93 -10.32 -18.07
CA VAL A 163 4.36 -9.20 -18.90
C VAL A 163 5.88 -9.04 -18.87
N LYS A 164 6.49 -9.04 -17.68
CA LYS A 164 7.96 -8.94 -17.52
C LYS A 164 8.66 -10.06 -18.28
N PHE A 165 8.18 -11.29 -18.16
CA PHE A 165 8.78 -12.44 -18.83
C PHE A 165 8.78 -12.29 -20.35
N VAL A 166 7.67 -11.84 -20.94
CA VAL A 166 7.57 -11.56 -22.38
C VAL A 166 8.56 -10.48 -22.80
N LEU A 167 8.65 -9.38 -22.05
CA LEU A 167 9.55 -8.27 -22.37
C LEU A 167 11.02 -8.69 -22.31
N SER A 168 11.44 -9.42 -21.26
CA SER A 168 12.81 -9.93 -21.16
C SER A 168 13.19 -10.87 -22.30
N ASN A 169 12.24 -11.64 -22.83
CA ASN A 169 12.51 -12.59 -23.91
C ASN A 169 12.81 -11.92 -25.25
N PHE A 170 12.40 -10.66 -25.48
CA PHE A 170 12.83 -9.91 -26.66
C PHE A 170 14.34 -9.69 -26.67
N GLU A 171 14.97 -9.53 -25.50
CA GLU A 171 16.41 -9.34 -25.38
C GLU A 171 17.15 -10.67 -25.45
N ARG A 172 16.60 -11.73 -24.87
CA ARG A 172 17.20 -13.09 -24.85
C ARG A 172 17.21 -13.78 -26.21
N MET A 173 16.20 -13.55 -27.04
CA MET A 173 15.97 -14.36 -28.24
C MET A 173 16.99 -14.13 -29.37
N HIS A 174 17.46 -15.24 -29.94
CA HIS A 174 18.12 -15.32 -31.23
C HIS A 174 17.12 -15.48 -32.38
N GLY A 175 15.98 -16.14 -32.11
CA GLY A 175 14.91 -16.47 -33.04
C GLY A 175 14.65 -17.99 -33.11
N GLY A 176 13.38 -18.37 -33.06
CA GLY A 176 12.90 -19.74 -33.14
C GLY A 176 12.69 -20.43 -31.78
N GLU A 177 13.01 -19.77 -30.68
CA GLU A 177 12.85 -20.34 -29.34
C GLU A 177 11.40 -20.29 -28.84
N ILE A 178 11.02 -21.31 -28.07
CA ILE A 178 9.86 -21.27 -27.18
C ILE A 178 10.37 -21.11 -25.75
N PHE A 179 10.06 -19.98 -25.12
CA PHE A 179 10.44 -19.66 -23.75
C PHE A 179 9.34 -20.05 -22.76
N ILE A 180 9.72 -20.77 -21.70
CA ILE A 180 8.82 -21.26 -20.65
C ILE A 180 9.36 -20.83 -19.29
N PRO A 181 8.61 -20.07 -18.48
CA PRO A 181 9.11 -19.62 -17.17
C PRO A 181 9.04 -20.76 -16.15
N LYS A 182 9.95 -20.75 -15.16
CA LYS A 182 9.83 -21.60 -13.97
C LYS A 182 8.85 -20.95 -13.00
N ILE A 183 7.63 -21.49 -12.93
CA ILE A 183 6.54 -20.93 -12.13
C ILE A 183 5.92 -22.00 -11.22
N PRO A 184 5.31 -21.61 -10.09
CA PRO A 184 4.79 -22.57 -9.12
C PRO A 184 3.54 -23.31 -9.65
N SER A 185 3.42 -24.56 -9.20
CA SER A 185 2.25 -25.41 -9.35
C SER A 185 1.36 -25.36 -8.10
N MET A 186 0.10 -25.73 -8.26
CA MET A 186 -0.83 -25.94 -7.15
C MET A 186 -1.99 -26.85 -7.55
N LYS A 187 -2.63 -27.52 -6.58
CA LYS A 187 -3.90 -28.20 -6.83
C LYS A 187 -5.06 -27.22 -6.92
N ILE A 188 -6.07 -27.57 -7.71
CA ILE A 188 -7.33 -26.81 -7.77
C ILE A 188 -8.09 -26.85 -6.42
N THR A 189 -7.90 -27.91 -5.62
CA THR A 189 -8.47 -28.00 -4.27
C THR A 189 -7.89 -26.95 -3.34
N ASP A 190 -6.57 -26.74 -3.41
CA ASP A 190 -5.86 -25.81 -2.53
C ASP A 190 -6.22 -24.37 -2.92
N LEU A 191 -6.44 -24.11 -4.22
CA LEU A 191 -7.01 -22.86 -4.72
C LEU A 191 -8.38 -22.55 -4.09
N ALA A 192 -9.28 -23.54 -4.12
CA ALA A 192 -10.63 -23.38 -3.65
C ALA A 192 -10.67 -23.20 -2.12
N HIS A 193 -9.87 -23.99 -1.40
CA HIS A 193 -9.71 -23.88 0.04
C HIS A 193 -9.15 -22.51 0.45
N ALA A 194 -8.09 -22.03 -0.21
CA ALA A 194 -7.52 -20.72 0.08
C ALA A 194 -8.51 -19.56 -0.15
N LEU A 195 -9.37 -19.66 -1.18
CA LEU A 195 -10.39 -18.65 -1.49
C LEU A 195 -11.60 -18.69 -0.55
N ALA A 196 -12.00 -19.88 -0.09
CA ALA A 196 -13.12 -20.06 0.82
C ALA A 196 -12.93 -21.29 1.73
N PRO A 197 -12.16 -21.16 2.83
CA PRO A 197 -11.81 -22.28 3.70
C PRO A 197 -13.03 -22.98 4.34
N HIS A 198 -14.15 -22.27 4.41
CA HIS A 198 -15.39 -22.71 5.05
C HIS A 198 -16.38 -23.39 4.08
N LEU A 199 -16.12 -23.37 2.77
CA LEU A 199 -17.02 -23.99 1.77
C LEU A 199 -16.55 -25.40 1.43
N SER A 200 -17.51 -26.33 1.33
CA SER A 200 -17.21 -27.68 0.87
C SER A 200 -16.94 -27.72 -0.64
N HIS A 201 -16.28 -28.77 -1.11
CA HIS A 201 -15.99 -28.97 -2.53
C HIS A 201 -16.95 -29.98 -3.16
N LYS A 202 -17.54 -29.63 -4.31
CA LYS A 202 -18.37 -30.54 -5.10
C LYS A 202 -17.59 -31.05 -6.31
N ILE A 203 -17.40 -32.36 -6.41
CA ILE A 203 -16.73 -32.95 -7.58
C ILE A 203 -17.70 -32.99 -8.76
N ILE A 204 -17.36 -32.31 -9.86
CA ILE A 204 -18.21 -32.20 -11.06
C ILE A 204 -17.70 -33.00 -12.27
N GLY A 205 -16.54 -33.63 -12.15
CA GLY A 205 -15.91 -34.42 -13.21
C GLY A 205 -15.05 -33.59 -14.18
N ILE A 206 -14.15 -34.28 -14.89
CA ILE A 206 -13.26 -33.68 -15.88
C ILE A 206 -14.09 -33.26 -17.10
N ARG A 207 -13.93 -32.01 -17.52
CA ARG A 207 -14.62 -31.49 -18.72
C ARG A 207 -13.99 -32.04 -19.99
N ALA A 208 -14.78 -32.18 -21.05
CA ALA A 208 -14.28 -32.62 -22.35
C ALA A 208 -13.13 -31.73 -22.84
N GLY A 209 -12.01 -32.36 -23.19
CA GLY A 209 -10.80 -31.66 -23.67
C GLY A 209 -9.97 -30.97 -22.58
N GLU A 210 -10.23 -31.17 -21.29
CA GLU A 210 -9.42 -30.68 -20.19
C GLU A 210 -8.37 -31.70 -19.74
N LYS A 211 -7.15 -31.24 -19.43
CA LYS A 211 -6.08 -32.10 -18.91
C LYS A 211 -6.14 -32.20 -17.38
N LEU A 212 -5.73 -33.36 -16.86
CA LEU A 212 -5.57 -33.55 -15.42
C LEU A 212 -4.45 -32.65 -14.88
N HIS A 213 -3.27 -32.71 -15.50
CA HIS A 213 -2.11 -31.88 -15.18
C HIS A 213 -1.72 -31.06 -16.41
N GLU A 214 -1.33 -29.80 -16.20
CA GLU A 214 -0.81 -28.96 -17.26
C GLU A 214 0.63 -29.36 -17.58
N ILE A 215 0.98 -29.36 -18.87
CA ILE A 215 2.33 -29.70 -19.33
C ILE A 215 2.80 -28.52 -20.17
N MET A 216 3.97 -27.98 -19.88
CA MET A 216 4.58 -26.90 -20.68
C MET A 216 5.72 -27.39 -21.56
N ILE A 217 6.38 -28.50 -21.17
CA ILE A 217 7.42 -29.18 -21.94
C ILE A 217 7.12 -30.69 -21.92
N SER A 218 6.95 -31.32 -23.08
CA SER A 218 6.76 -32.77 -23.19
C SER A 218 8.11 -33.49 -23.14
N SER A 219 8.08 -34.78 -22.80
CA SER A 219 9.26 -35.65 -22.87
C SER A 219 9.87 -35.71 -24.27
N ASP A 220 9.04 -35.58 -25.31
CA ASP A 220 9.50 -35.59 -26.70
C ASP A 220 10.30 -34.33 -27.05
N ASP A 221 10.01 -33.19 -26.43
CA ASP A 221 10.73 -31.93 -26.63
C ASP A 221 12.03 -31.84 -25.78
N SER A 222 12.31 -32.83 -24.90
CA SER A 222 13.44 -32.77 -23.96
C SER A 222 14.79 -32.60 -24.67
N HIS A 223 14.97 -33.30 -25.80
CA HIS A 223 16.21 -33.29 -26.58
C HIS A 223 16.51 -31.93 -27.25
N LEU A 224 15.54 -31.01 -27.27
CA LEU A 224 15.66 -29.65 -27.78
C LEU A 224 15.66 -28.58 -26.67
N THR A 225 15.52 -29.01 -25.41
CA THR A 225 15.26 -28.11 -24.28
C THR A 225 16.52 -27.77 -23.50
N TYR A 226 16.67 -26.49 -23.18
CA TYR A 226 17.73 -25.94 -22.35
C TYR A 226 17.12 -25.31 -21.09
N GLU A 227 17.70 -25.62 -19.93
CA GLU A 227 17.38 -25.06 -18.64
C GLU A 227 18.31 -23.89 -18.31
N PHE A 228 17.71 -22.73 -18.05
CA PHE A 228 18.36 -21.56 -17.48
C PHE A 228 17.95 -21.41 -16.02
N GLU A 229 18.50 -20.41 -15.33
CA GLU A 229 18.24 -20.17 -13.91
C GLU A 229 16.72 -20.10 -13.60
N ASN A 230 15.99 -19.23 -14.30
CA ASN A 230 14.59 -18.90 -14.02
C ASN A 230 13.61 -19.32 -15.13
N TYR A 231 14.08 -19.99 -16.19
CA TYR A 231 13.25 -20.38 -17.33
C TYR A 231 13.85 -21.55 -18.11
N TYR A 232 13.09 -22.07 -19.06
CA TYR A 232 13.51 -23.05 -20.06
C TYR A 232 13.35 -22.46 -21.47
N ALA A 233 14.19 -22.88 -22.41
CA ALA A 233 14.05 -22.58 -23.83
C ALA A 233 14.03 -23.87 -24.65
N ILE A 234 13.00 -24.06 -25.46
CA ILE A 234 12.97 -25.12 -26.48
C ILE A 234 13.53 -24.52 -27.76
N SER A 235 14.62 -25.11 -28.26
CA SER A 235 15.25 -24.73 -29.51
C SER A 235 14.47 -25.24 -30.74
N PRO A 236 14.60 -24.60 -31.91
CA PRO A 236 13.96 -25.07 -33.14
C PRO A 236 14.49 -26.44 -33.57
N SER A 237 13.60 -27.32 -34.02
CA SER A 237 13.94 -28.68 -34.48
C SER A 237 14.60 -28.72 -35.86
N ILE A 238 14.44 -27.67 -36.67
CA ILE A 238 14.97 -27.55 -38.03
C ILE A 238 15.87 -26.30 -38.07
N LYS A 239 17.10 -26.46 -38.56
CA LYS A 239 18.09 -25.38 -38.73
C LYS A 239 18.45 -25.25 -40.21
N LEU A 240 17.77 -24.36 -40.96
CA LEU A 240 17.91 -24.30 -42.43
C LEU A 240 18.72 -23.12 -42.98
N VAL A 241 18.87 -22.00 -42.27
CA VAL A 241 19.56 -20.81 -42.83
C VAL A 241 20.37 -20.07 -41.76
N ASP A 242 21.64 -19.83 -42.07
CA ASP A 242 22.62 -18.95 -41.42
C ASP A 242 22.38 -18.61 -39.94
N LYS A 243 22.83 -19.54 -39.10
CA LYS A 243 23.65 -19.34 -37.89
C LYS A 243 23.67 -20.66 -37.12
N ASP A 244 24.85 -21.20 -36.85
CA ASP A 244 25.07 -22.19 -35.79
C ASP A 244 24.84 -21.54 -34.41
N ASN A 245 23.63 -21.02 -34.18
CA ASN A 245 23.27 -20.44 -32.90
C ASN A 245 23.35 -21.55 -31.86
N ASP A 246 24.26 -21.36 -30.92
CA ASP A 246 24.33 -22.15 -29.72
C ASP A 246 23.23 -21.69 -28.76
N PHE A 247 22.11 -22.41 -28.75
CA PHE A 247 20.97 -22.11 -27.86
C PHE A 247 21.26 -22.42 -26.38
N SER A 248 22.45 -22.96 -26.06
CA SER A 248 22.92 -23.01 -24.66
C SER A 248 23.38 -21.65 -24.14
N ILE A 249 23.55 -20.64 -25.00
CA ILE A 249 23.86 -19.27 -24.60
C ILE A 249 22.88 -18.32 -25.29
N ASN A 250 22.15 -17.51 -24.54
CA ASN A 250 21.19 -16.59 -25.14
C ASN A 250 21.85 -15.28 -25.61
N ALA A 251 21.10 -14.37 -26.22
CA ALA A 251 21.65 -13.12 -26.76
C ALA A 251 22.18 -12.13 -25.69
N LEU A 252 21.87 -12.35 -24.42
CA LEU A 252 22.42 -11.62 -23.27
C LEU A 252 23.69 -12.27 -22.69
N GLY A 253 24.08 -13.45 -23.20
CA GLY A 253 25.21 -14.21 -22.67
C GLY A 253 24.87 -15.08 -21.45
N GLU A 254 23.60 -15.19 -21.06
CA GLU A 254 23.17 -16.13 -20.02
C GLU A 254 23.39 -17.55 -20.53
N LYS A 255 23.86 -18.46 -19.66
CA LYS A 255 24.17 -19.84 -20.01
C LYS A 255 23.11 -20.80 -19.48
N GLY A 256 22.60 -21.66 -20.35
CA GLY A 256 21.69 -22.73 -20.05
C GLY A 256 22.34 -24.10 -20.24
N GLN A 257 21.78 -25.12 -19.59
CA GLN A 257 22.24 -26.51 -19.68
C GLN A 257 21.16 -27.36 -20.35
N LYS A 258 21.56 -28.33 -21.15
CA LYS A 258 20.60 -29.25 -21.78
C LYS A 258 19.92 -30.09 -20.69
N VAL A 259 18.60 -30.21 -20.75
CA VAL A 259 17.85 -31.08 -19.82
C VAL A 259 18.12 -32.56 -20.12
N LYS A 260 17.81 -33.43 -19.17
CA LYS A 260 17.94 -34.88 -19.36
C LYS A 260 16.95 -35.40 -20.42
N ASP A 261 17.33 -36.43 -21.16
CA ASP A 261 16.41 -37.10 -22.08
C ASP A 261 15.19 -37.66 -21.32
N GLY A 262 14.01 -37.43 -21.87
CA GLY A 262 12.73 -37.76 -21.22
C GLY A 262 12.25 -36.74 -20.19
N PHE A 263 12.98 -35.63 -19.97
CA PHE A 263 12.52 -34.55 -19.09
C PHE A 263 11.16 -34.01 -19.54
N SER A 264 10.23 -33.85 -18.59
CA SER A 264 8.95 -33.20 -18.81
C SER A 264 8.71 -32.17 -17.72
N TYR A 265 8.17 -31.01 -18.11
CA TYR A 265 7.76 -29.98 -17.17
C TYR A 265 6.24 -29.96 -17.07
N SER A 266 5.73 -30.67 -16.06
CA SER A 266 4.31 -30.90 -15.80
C SER A 266 3.94 -30.38 -14.42
N SER A 267 2.70 -29.94 -14.23
CA SER A 267 2.30 -29.27 -13.01
C SER A 267 2.28 -30.20 -11.79
N ASP A 268 2.20 -31.52 -11.98
CA ASP A 268 2.29 -32.54 -10.93
C ASP A 268 3.73 -32.94 -10.55
N ASN A 269 4.70 -32.78 -11.45
CA ASN A 269 6.11 -33.10 -11.20
C ASN A 269 6.99 -31.88 -10.93
N ASN A 270 6.40 -30.68 -10.91
CA ASN A 270 7.08 -29.42 -10.67
C ASN A 270 7.70 -29.39 -9.25
N PRO A 271 8.97 -29.00 -9.08
CA PRO A 271 9.55 -28.80 -7.75
C PRO A 271 9.02 -27.57 -7.02
N LEU A 272 8.49 -26.58 -7.75
CA LEU A 272 7.97 -25.34 -7.17
C LEU A 272 6.46 -25.46 -6.90
N TRP A 273 6.05 -25.43 -5.63
CA TRP A 273 4.65 -25.47 -5.22
C TRP A 273 4.29 -24.21 -4.44
N ALA A 274 3.19 -23.56 -4.81
CA ALA A 274 2.69 -22.40 -4.07
C ALA A 274 1.92 -22.85 -2.82
N SER A 275 2.18 -22.19 -1.69
CA SER A 275 1.35 -22.26 -0.49
C SER A 275 0.04 -21.47 -0.65
N GLU A 276 -0.95 -21.75 0.20
CA GLU A 276 -2.21 -20.98 0.22
C GLU A 276 -1.98 -19.48 0.49
N LYS A 277 -0.97 -19.14 1.29
CA LYS A 277 -0.58 -17.76 1.58
C LYS A 277 -0.02 -17.06 0.34
N GLU A 278 0.98 -17.65 -0.30
CA GLU A 278 1.58 -17.11 -1.53
C GLU A 278 0.54 -16.97 -2.65
N LEU A 279 -0.41 -17.89 -2.72
CA LEU A 279 -1.53 -17.80 -3.64
C LEU A 279 -2.41 -16.58 -3.37
N LEU A 280 -2.84 -16.38 -2.12
CA LEU A 280 -3.65 -15.21 -1.75
C LEU A 280 -2.87 -13.93 -2.04
N GLU A 281 -1.56 -13.92 -1.83
CA GLU A 281 -0.68 -12.82 -2.22
C GLU A 281 -0.73 -12.58 -3.74
N ILE A 282 -0.54 -13.61 -4.58
CA ILE A 282 -0.60 -13.48 -6.06
C ILE A 282 -2.01 -13.03 -6.53
N ILE A 283 -3.08 -13.50 -5.89
CA ILE A 283 -4.47 -13.13 -6.20
C ILE A 283 -4.74 -11.68 -5.81
N ASN A 284 -4.30 -11.26 -4.62
CA ASN A 284 -4.52 -9.92 -4.09
C ASN A 284 -3.56 -8.88 -4.71
N HIS A 285 -2.45 -9.33 -5.30
CA HIS A 285 -1.47 -8.47 -6.00
C HIS A 285 -2.05 -7.69 -7.19
N THR A 286 -3.27 -8.04 -7.64
CA THR A 286 -3.94 -7.45 -8.81
C THR A 286 -4.93 -6.32 -8.47
N GLU A 287 -5.10 -5.97 -7.19
CA GLU A 287 -5.95 -4.84 -6.76
C GLU A 287 -5.03 -3.70 -6.26
N GLY A 288 -5.12 -2.51 -6.88
CA GLY A 288 -4.30 -1.34 -6.46
C GLY A 288 -4.49 -1.04 -4.96
N GLY A 289 -3.40 -0.69 -4.26
CA GLY A 289 -3.40 -0.53 -2.79
C GLY A 289 -2.49 -1.49 -2.03
N LYS A 290 -1.54 -2.18 -2.68
CA LYS A 290 -0.58 -3.06 -2.01
C LYS A 290 0.21 -2.31 -0.93
N LYS A 291 0.68 -1.10 -1.23
CA LYS A 291 1.46 -0.31 -0.26
C LYS A 291 0.59 0.26 0.84
N VAL A 292 -0.68 0.58 0.55
CA VAL A 292 -1.67 0.94 1.58
C VAL A 292 -1.80 -0.19 2.61
N ASN A 293 -2.04 -1.42 2.17
CA ASN A 293 -2.20 -2.57 3.07
C ASN A 293 -0.90 -2.88 3.82
N GLU A 294 0.25 -2.94 3.13
CA GLU A 294 1.55 -3.15 3.77
C GLU A 294 1.85 -2.10 4.85
N PHE A 295 1.49 -0.83 4.62
CA PHE A 295 1.73 0.23 5.60
C PHE A 295 0.76 0.15 6.78
N GLU A 296 -0.52 -0.17 6.54
CA GLU A 296 -1.50 -0.43 7.60
C GLU A 296 -1.05 -1.62 8.49
N GLU A 297 -0.61 -2.72 7.89
CA GLU A 297 -0.08 -3.90 8.59
C GLU A 297 1.17 -3.56 9.41
N ALA A 298 2.12 -2.82 8.83
CA ALA A 298 3.33 -2.41 9.54
C ALA A 298 3.03 -1.48 10.72
N LEU A 299 2.03 -0.60 10.62
CA LEU A 299 1.56 0.22 11.73
C LEU A 299 0.91 -0.62 12.83
N CYS A 300 0.06 -1.59 12.46
CA CYS A 300 -0.54 -2.54 13.40
C CYS A 300 0.54 -3.30 14.20
N GLU A 301 1.54 -3.84 13.50
CA GLU A 301 2.66 -4.56 14.12
C GLU A 301 3.46 -3.65 15.05
N TYR A 302 3.81 -2.44 14.60
CA TYR A 302 4.63 -1.51 15.38
C TYR A 302 3.93 -1.00 16.64
N VAL A 303 2.63 -0.71 16.56
CA VAL A 303 1.83 -0.18 17.68
C VAL A 303 1.31 -1.30 18.59
N GLY A 304 1.12 -2.52 18.05
CA GLY A 304 0.57 -3.66 18.77
C GLY A 304 -0.96 -3.65 18.86
N VAL A 305 -1.62 -3.29 17.75
CA VAL A 305 -3.09 -3.22 17.57
C VAL A 305 -3.51 -4.03 16.34
N LYS A 306 -4.77 -4.43 16.25
CA LYS A 306 -5.23 -5.34 15.19
C LYS A 306 -5.50 -4.66 13.85
N HIS A 307 -5.99 -3.43 13.86
CA HIS A 307 -6.49 -2.78 12.65
C HIS A 307 -5.99 -1.33 12.52
N ALA A 308 -5.68 -0.95 11.28
CA ALA A 308 -5.28 0.40 10.91
C ALA A 308 -5.98 0.84 9.62
N CYS A 309 -6.15 2.15 9.47
CA CYS A 309 -6.59 2.80 8.24
C CYS A 309 -5.69 4.01 7.99
N VAL A 310 -4.93 4.03 6.90
CA VAL A 310 -4.10 5.19 6.53
C VAL A 310 -4.88 6.16 5.64
N LEU A 311 -4.67 7.46 5.85
CA LEU A 311 -5.38 8.56 5.21
C LEU A 311 -4.41 9.66 4.78
N ASN A 312 -4.89 10.57 3.92
CA ASN A 312 -4.09 11.69 3.40
C ASN A 312 -3.62 12.71 4.45
N SER A 313 -4.20 12.72 5.66
CA SER A 313 -3.79 13.57 6.78
C SER A 313 -4.36 13.07 8.10
N ALA A 314 -3.78 13.49 9.22
CA ALA A 314 -4.35 13.26 10.56
C ALA A 314 -5.69 13.99 10.78
N THR A 315 -5.90 15.14 10.14
CA THR A 315 -7.19 15.87 10.19
C THR A 315 -8.31 15.03 9.56
N SER A 316 -8.03 14.39 8.42
CA SER A 316 -8.95 13.44 7.77
C SER A 316 -9.21 12.22 8.66
N ALA A 317 -8.18 11.73 9.35
CA ALA A 317 -8.27 10.62 10.29
C ALA A 317 -9.18 10.97 11.49
N LEU A 318 -8.98 12.12 12.13
CA LEU A 318 -9.84 12.65 13.19
C LEU A 318 -11.28 12.80 12.72
N HIS A 319 -11.48 13.43 11.56
CA HIS A 319 -12.82 13.66 11.02
C HIS A 319 -13.57 12.34 10.80
N LEU A 320 -12.93 11.33 10.19
CA LEU A 320 -13.57 10.02 10.00
C LEU A 320 -13.72 9.23 11.30
N ALA A 321 -12.82 9.37 12.27
CA ALA A 321 -12.98 8.79 13.60
C ALA A 321 -14.24 9.33 14.30
N TYR A 322 -14.40 10.65 14.35
CA TYR A 322 -15.61 11.29 14.88
C TYR A 322 -16.88 10.88 14.11
N THR A 323 -16.82 10.86 12.78
CA THR A 323 -17.96 10.47 11.94
C THR A 323 -18.35 9.01 12.17
N ALA A 324 -17.37 8.11 12.27
CA ALA A 324 -17.60 6.69 12.50
C ALA A 324 -18.30 6.43 13.85
N LEU A 325 -17.91 7.17 14.89
CA LEU A 325 -18.54 7.15 16.23
C LEU A 325 -19.95 7.76 16.28
N GLY A 326 -20.40 8.45 15.22
CA GLY A 326 -21.75 9.03 15.18
C GLY A 326 -21.96 10.16 16.18
N ILE A 327 -20.97 11.04 16.36
CA ILE A 327 -21.00 12.11 17.38
C ILE A 327 -21.81 13.35 16.98
N LYS A 328 -22.49 13.33 15.82
CA LYS A 328 -23.24 14.48 15.32
C LYS A 328 -24.21 15.01 16.38
N GLU A 329 -24.27 16.34 16.54
CA GLU A 329 -25.07 17.07 17.54
C GLU A 329 -24.70 16.83 19.02
N LYS A 330 -23.72 15.96 19.31
CA LYS A 330 -23.18 15.74 20.65
C LYS A 330 -22.01 16.69 20.96
N ILE A 331 -21.48 16.60 22.18
CA ILE A 331 -20.33 17.37 22.65
C ILE A 331 -19.07 16.49 22.65
N VAL A 332 -17.97 17.01 22.09
CA VAL A 332 -16.63 16.45 22.27
C VAL A 332 -15.90 17.24 23.35
N LEU A 333 -15.48 16.54 24.41
CA LEU A 333 -14.61 17.11 25.44
C LEU A 333 -13.16 16.97 24.98
N THR A 334 -12.41 18.07 24.89
CA THR A 334 -11.00 18.03 24.47
C THR A 334 -10.14 19.10 25.15
N THR A 335 -8.83 19.06 24.96
CA THR A 335 -7.91 20.08 25.45
C THR A 335 -7.94 21.33 24.57
N PRO A 336 -7.83 22.55 25.12
CA PRO A 336 -7.62 23.75 24.32
C PRO A 336 -6.19 23.83 23.76
N LEU A 337 -5.23 23.14 24.39
CA LEU A 337 -3.82 23.14 24.03
C LEU A 337 -3.53 22.05 22.98
N THR A 338 -4.02 22.28 21.77
CA THR A 338 -3.85 21.39 20.62
C THR A 338 -3.75 22.19 19.34
N PHE A 339 -3.31 21.56 18.26
CA PHE A 339 -3.51 22.13 16.94
C PHE A 339 -5.00 22.16 16.60
N ALA A 340 -5.46 23.23 15.94
CA ALA A 340 -6.87 23.47 15.68
C ALA A 340 -7.58 22.32 14.96
N ALA A 341 -6.84 21.42 14.28
CA ALA A 341 -7.38 20.23 13.61
C ALA A 341 -8.22 19.33 14.53
N THR A 342 -7.81 19.10 15.78
CA THR A 342 -8.54 18.23 16.73
C THR A 342 -9.98 18.73 16.91
N ALA A 343 -10.15 20.01 17.23
CA ALA A 343 -11.46 20.62 17.42
C ALA A 343 -12.20 20.87 16.09
N ASN A 344 -11.49 21.29 15.03
CA ASN A 344 -12.09 21.52 13.72
C ASN A 344 -12.71 20.24 13.15
N ALA A 345 -12.03 19.10 13.28
CA ALA A 345 -12.54 17.82 12.79
C ALA A 345 -13.83 17.40 13.50
N ALA A 346 -13.98 17.68 14.80
CA ALA A 346 -15.22 17.45 15.55
C ALA A 346 -16.36 18.35 15.04
N LEU A 347 -16.07 19.63 14.78
CA LEU A 347 -17.05 20.57 14.21
C LEU A 347 -17.49 20.15 12.79
N ILE A 348 -16.56 19.69 11.95
CA ILE A 348 -16.86 19.18 10.59
C ILE A 348 -17.73 17.93 10.67
N ALA A 349 -17.51 17.06 11.66
CA ALA A 349 -18.37 15.91 11.94
C ALA A 349 -19.76 16.29 12.53
N GLY A 350 -20.03 17.59 12.71
CA GLY A 350 -21.31 18.12 13.19
C GLY A 350 -21.48 18.09 14.71
N ALA A 351 -20.41 17.91 15.48
CA ALA A 351 -20.43 18.00 16.94
C ALA A 351 -20.18 19.42 17.44
N LYS A 352 -20.42 19.64 18.73
CA LYS A 352 -19.95 20.80 19.49
C LYS A 352 -18.64 20.45 20.20
N VAL A 353 -17.81 21.44 20.49
CA VAL A 353 -16.56 21.26 21.24
C VAL A 353 -16.65 21.99 22.57
N GLU A 354 -16.22 21.33 23.63
CA GLU A 354 -16.04 21.93 24.95
C GLU A 354 -14.60 21.65 25.44
N PHE A 355 -13.94 22.70 25.93
CA PHE A 355 -12.54 22.64 26.32
C PHE A 355 -12.38 22.35 27.82
N ILE A 356 -11.55 21.37 28.14
CA ILE A 356 -11.12 21.03 29.48
C ILE A 356 -9.70 21.55 29.68
N ASP A 357 -9.49 22.31 30.75
CA ASP A 357 -8.19 22.90 31.06
C ASP A 357 -7.09 21.85 31.28
N ILE A 358 -5.84 22.29 31.28
CA ILE A 358 -4.65 21.44 31.23
C ILE A 358 -3.89 21.39 32.56
N LYS A 359 -2.90 20.51 32.63
CA LYS A 359 -1.85 20.44 33.64
C LYS A 359 -0.59 21.20 33.17
N ASN A 360 0.41 21.26 34.04
CA ASN A 360 1.68 21.93 33.77
C ASN A 360 2.53 21.23 32.68
N ASP A 361 2.20 20.00 32.30
CA ASP A 361 2.86 19.26 31.22
C ASP A 361 2.18 19.44 29.85
N GLY A 362 1.20 20.36 29.76
CA GLY A 362 0.44 20.63 28.52
C GLY A 362 -0.71 19.66 28.27
N ASN A 363 -0.72 18.51 28.94
CA ASN A 363 -1.77 17.51 28.77
C ASN A 363 -3.06 17.91 29.49
N ILE A 364 -4.19 17.42 29.00
CA ILE A 364 -5.51 17.59 29.62
C ILE A 364 -5.50 17.17 31.10
N ASP A 365 -6.19 17.92 31.95
CA ASP A 365 -6.32 17.61 33.38
C ASP A 365 -7.47 16.60 33.61
N GLU A 366 -7.09 15.35 33.91
CA GLU A 366 -8.03 14.25 34.17
C GLU A 366 -9.00 14.54 35.32
N LYS A 367 -8.61 15.35 36.32
CA LYS A 367 -9.47 15.71 37.45
C LYS A 367 -10.54 16.71 37.03
N LYS A 368 -10.17 17.68 36.19
CA LYS A 368 -11.13 18.64 35.62
C LYS A 368 -12.08 17.95 34.64
N LEU A 369 -11.58 16.98 33.88
CA LEU A 369 -12.39 16.12 33.02
C LEU A 369 -13.42 15.33 33.87
N GLU A 370 -12.99 14.66 34.93
CA GLU A 370 -13.92 13.93 35.84
C GLU A 370 -14.96 14.88 36.44
N ALA A 371 -14.54 16.04 36.95
CA ALA A 371 -15.46 17.04 37.50
C ALA A 371 -16.49 17.51 36.47
N ARG A 372 -16.11 17.62 35.19
CA ARG A 372 -17.04 17.96 34.11
C ARG A 372 -18.02 16.83 33.81
N LEU A 373 -17.56 15.58 33.78
CA LEU A 373 -18.41 14.41 33.54
C LEU A 373 -19.41 14.16 34.67
N LEU A 374 -19.01 14.44 35.92
CA LEU A 374 -19.88 14.35 37.11
C LEU A 374 -21.04 15.34 37.05
N LYS A 375 -20.85 16.52 36.42
CA LYS A 375 -21.93 17.51 36.26
C LYS A 375 -22.97 17.05 35.26
N ASP A 376 -22.52 16.58 34.09
CA ASP A 376 -23.39 16.02 33.05
C ASP A 376 -22.58 15.21 32.03
N SER A 377 -22.96 13.95 31.81
CA SER A 377 -22.35 13.07 30.80
C SER A 377 -23.31 12.70 29.67
N LYS A 378 -24.60 13.07 29.75
CA LYS A 378 -25.64 12.51 28.86
C LYS A 378 -25.46 12.89 27.39
N ASN A 379 -24.97 14.09 27.12
CA ASN A 379 -24.80 14.61 25.76
C ASN A 379 -23.34 14.57 25.27
N ILE A 380 -22.45 13.85 25.96
CA ILE A 380 -21.06 13.72 25.54
C ILE A 380 -20.96 12.60 24.51
N GLY A 381 -20.46 12.93 23.32
CA GLY A 381 -20.29 11.99 22.21
C GLY A 381 -18.93 11.33 22.18
N ALA A 382 -17.89 12.03 22.63
CA ALA A 382 -16.54 11.50 22.75
C ALA A 382 -15.70 12.34 23.73
N ILE A 383 -14.67 11.71 24.30
CA ILE A 383 -13.53 12.39 24.93
C ILE A 383 -12.39 12.31 23.93
N SER A 384 -11.80 13.45 23.55
CA SER A 384 -10.67 13.50 22.63
C SER A 384 -9.46 14.07 23.35
N VAL A 385 -8.46 13.25 23.61
CA VAL A 385 -7.21 13.64 24.27
C VAL A 385 -6.11 13.89 23.24
N VAL A 386 -5.05 14.58 23.64
CA VAL A 386 -3.88 14.88 22.80
C VAL A 386 -2.64 14.59 23.63
N ASP A 387 -1.75 13.79 23.10
CA ASP A 387 -0.45 13.49 23.72
C ASP A 387 0.55 14.61 23.41
N PHE A 388 0.45 15.71 24.16
CA PHE A 388 1.22 16.93 23.91
C PHE A 388 2.74 16.66 23.91
N ALA A 389 3.46 17.24 22.94
CA ALA A 389 4.89 17.01 22.69
C ALA A 389 5.33 15.53 22.54
N GLY A 390 4.38 14.59 22.39
CA GLY A 390 4.65 13.15 22.39
C GLY A 390 4.66 12.50 23.77
N ASN A 391 4.34 13.25 24.82
CA ASN A 391 4.19 12.76 26.19
C ASN A 391 2.76 12.29 26.41
N SER A 392 2.57 10.98 26.61
CA SER A 392 1.23 10.42 26.76
C SER A 392 0.47 11.03 27.94
N VAL A 393 -0.84 11.23 27.78
CA VAL A 393 -1.74 11.60 28.89
C VAL A 393 -1.72 10.56 30.02
N GLU A 394 -2.43 10.82 31.11
CA GLU A 394 -2.71 9.79 32.13
C GLU A 394 -3.80 8.85 31.59
N MET A 395 -3.37 7.95 30.69
CA MET A 395 -4.26 7.18 29.82
C MET A 395 -5.11 6.17 30.60
N ASP A 396 -4.59 5.56 31.67
CA ASP A 396 -5.39 4.62 32.47
C ASP A 396 -6.52 5.36 33.19
N GLU A 397 -6.24 6.52 33.76
CA GLU A 397 -7.21 7.36 34.46
C GLU A 397 -8.31 7.82 33.51
N ILE A 398 -7.95 8.33 32.33
CA ILE A 398 -8.90 8.82 31.34
C ILE A 398 -9.70 7.68 30.70
N SER A 399 -9.06 6.55 30.36
CA SER A 399 -9.74 5.36 29.83
C SER A 399 -10.73 4.79 30.85
N ASN A 400 -10.38 4.76 32.13
CA ASN A 400 -11.30 4.32 33.19
C ASN A 400 -12.50 5.27 33.33
N LEU A 401 -12.29 6.59 33.22
CA LEU A 401 -13.39 7.56 33.20
C LEU A 401 -14.30 7.37 31.98
N ALA A 402 -13.71 7.24 30.78
CA ALA A 402 -14.44 7.02 29.55
C ALA A 402 -15.33 5.76 29.64
N LYS A 403 -14.78 4.66 30.14
CA LYS A 403 -15.52 3.40 30.40
C LYS A 403 -16.63 3.57 31.43
N LYS A 404 -16.34 4.25 32.56
CA LYS A 404 -17.32 4.50 33.64
C LYS A 404 -18.57 5.21 33.13
N TYR A 405 -18.43 6.14 32.18
CA TYR A 405 -19.55 6.89 31.60
C TYR A 405 -20.02 6.36 30.24
N ASN A 406 -19.43 5.27 29.74
CA ASN A 406 -19.71 4.70 28.41
C ASN A 406 -19.57 5.73 27.27
N ILE A 407 -18.49 6.51 27.30
CA ILE A 407 -18.16 7.54 26.31
C ILE A 407 -16.94 7.06 25.52
N PRO A 408 -16.99 7.05 24.17
CA PRO A 408 -15.83 6.73 23.35
C PRO A 408 -14.63 7.64 23.60
N LEU A 409 -13.44 7.07 23.65
CA LEU A 409 -12.17 7.77 23.79
C LEU A 409 -11.41 7.80 22.47
N ILE A 410 -11.10 9.02 22.00
CA ILE A 410 -10.18 9.26 20.90
C ILE A 410 -8.87 9.80 21.47
N ASP A 411 -7.77 9.22 21.02
CA ASP A 411 -6.42 9.66 21.34
C ASP A 411 -5.78 10.29 20.10
N ASP A 412 -5.70 11.62 20.07
CA ASP A 412 -4.93 12.37 19.08
C ASP A 412 -3.43 12.26 19.41
N ALA A 413 -2.88 11.10 19.10
CA ALA A 413 -1.48 10.74 19.21
C ALA A 413 -0.64 11.26 18.04
N SER A 414 -1.05 12.36 17.37
CA SER A 414 -0.34 12.94 16.23
C SER A 414 1.14 13.24 16.51
N HIS A 415 1.50 13.44 17.77
CA HIS A 415 2.89 13.64 18.21
C HIS A 415 3.55 12.37 18.74
N ALA A 416 2.81 11.33 19.08
CA ALA A 416 3.24 10.29 20.01
C ALA A 416 3.51 8.92 19.35
N LEU A 417 3.61 8.84 18.02
CA LEU A 417 4.00 7.59 17.36
C LEU A 417 5.37 7.12 17.90
N GLY A 418 5.36 5.92 18.51
CA GLY A 418 6.53 5.28 19.12
C GLY A 418 6.78 5.60 20.59
N ALA A 419 6.01 6.53 21.18
CA ALA A 419 5.99 6.79 22.62
C ALA A 419 5.47 5.57 23.41
N LEU A 420 5.80 5.52 24.71
CA LEU A 420 5.37 4.46 25.64
C LEU A 420 4.61 5.04 26.84
N TYR A 421 3.58 4.32 27.28
CA TYR A 421 2.90 4.51 28.56
C TYR A 421 2.83 3.17 29.29
N LYS A 422 3.49 3.06 30.46
CA LYS A 422 3.61 1.82 31.26
C LYS A 422 4.05 0.60 30.43
N SER A 423 5.14 0.79 29.67
CA SER A 423 5.76 -0.21 28.79
C SER A 423 4.95 -0.61 27.54
N GLU A 424 3.76 -0.03 27.32
CA GLU A 424 2.97 -0.25 26.11
C GLU A 424 3.11 0.94 25.16
N LYS A 425 3.10 0.70 23.84
CA LYS A 425 3.09 1.75 22.85
C LYS A 425 1.80 2.58 22.94
N VAL A 426 1.94 3.89 22.83
CA VAL A 426 0.80 4.79 22.61
C VAL A 426 0.07 4.35 21.34
N GLY A 427 -1.26 4.40 21.36
CA GLY A 427 -2.11 3.92 20.27
C GLY A 427 -3.03 2.76 20.62
N LYS A 428 -2.77 2.07 21.74
CA LYS A 428 -3.43 0.80 22.09
C LYS A 428 -4.64 0.92 23.03
N LYS A 429 -4.69 1.97 23.86
CA LYS A 429 -5.62 2.04 25.01
C LYS A 429 -6.92 2.82 24.75
N ALA A 430 -6.96 3.63 23.70
CA ALA A 430 -8.17 4.37 23.28
C ALA A 430 -9.02 3.52 22.33
N ASP A 431 -10.28 3.90 22.13
CA ASP A 431 -11.14 3.23 21.15
C ASP A 431 -10.64 3.48 19.72
N LEU A 432 -10.11 4.69 19.47
CA LEU A 432 -9.44 5.07 18.22
C LEU A 432 -8.26 5.96 18.55
N SER A 433 -7.07 5.63 18.04
CA SER A 433 -5.88 6.48 18.14
C SER A 433 -5.48 7.01 16.77
N ILE A 434 -5.08 8.29 16.73
CA ILE A 434 -4.73 9.01 15.50
C ILE A 434 -3.24 9.28 15.46
N PHE A 435 -2.60 8.99 14.33
CA PHE A 435 -1.22 9.38 14.08
C PHE A 435 -1.12 10.34 12.89
N SER A 436 -0.10 11.20 12.91
CA SER A 436 0.20 12.15 11.84
C SER A 436 1.54 11.84 11.19
N PHE A 437 1.57 11.93 9.86
CA PHE A 437 2.76 11.74 9.02
C PHE A 437 3.07 13.00 8.18
N HIS A 438 2.68 14.17 8.68
CA HIS A 438 3.05 15.48 8.12
C HIS A 438 4.58 15.70 8.21
N PRO A 439 5.24 16.57 7.41
CA PRO A 439 6.70 16.59 7.26
C PRO A 439 7.53 16.80 8.53
N VAL A 440 6.95 17.43 9.55
CA VAL A 440 7.64 17.70 10.82
C VAL A 440 7.44 16.64 11.90
N LYS A 441 6.61 15.60 11.65
CA LYS A 441 6.25 14.57 12.63
C LYS A 441 7.36 13.50 12.77
N PRO A 442 7.28 12.59 13.78
CA PRO A 442 8.33 11.59 14.02
C PRO A 442 8.68 10.73 12.80
N ILE A 443 7.69 10.45 11.95
CA ILE A 443 7.87 9.99 10.57
C ILE A 443 7.06 10.87 9.62
N THR A 444 7.36 10.80 8.32
CA THR A 444 6.63 11.57 7.30
C THR A 444 6.25 10.74 6.08
N THR A 445 5.12 11.08 5.47
CA THR A 445 4.70 10.63 4.13
C THR A 445 4.46 11.82 3.19
N PHE A 446 5.17 12.93 3.42
CA PHE A 446 4.80 14.30 3.02
C PHE A 446 3.51 14.74 3.68
N GLU A 447 2.37 14.25 3.23
CA GLU A 447 1.09 14.41 3.93
C GLU A 447 0.55 13.04 4.25
N GLY A 448 0.01 12.87 5.45
CA GLY A 448 -0.56 11.60 5.87
C GLY A 448 -1.03 11.57 7.31
N GLY A 449 -1.85 10.57 7.61
CA GLY A 449 -2.21 10.17 8.96
C GLY A 449 -2.77 8.76 8.98
N ALA A 450 -3.05 8.26 10.17
CA ALA A 450 -3.66 6.96 10.37
C ALA A 450 -4.65 7.00 11.51
N VAL A 451 -5.66 6.12 11.45
CA VAL A 451 -6.47 5.70 12.58
C VAL A 451 -6.10 4.25 12.89
N VAL A 452 -5.83 3.93 14.15
CA VAL A 452 -5.60 2.56 14.60
C VAL A 452 -6.58 2.18 15.72
N SER A 453 -6.93 0.89 15.79
CA SER A 453 -7.86 0.36 16.80
C SER A 453 -7.83 -1.17 16.83
N ASP A 454 -8.31 -1.75 17.94
CA ASP A 454 -8.69 -3.16 18.01
C ASP A 454 -10.14 -3.42 17.58
N ASN A 455 -10.94 -2.37 17.32
CA ASN A 455 -12.32 -2.47 16.86
C ASN A 455 -12.38 -2.54 15.32
N GLU A 456 -12.63 -3.74 14.80
CA GLU A 456 -12.74 -4.00 13.36
C GLU A 456 -13.88 -3.21 12.71
N GLU A 457 -15.04 -3.11 13.35
CA GLU A 457 -16.23 -2.44 12.80
C GLU A 457 -15.98 -0.95 12.58
N LEU A 458 -15.35 -0.28 13.55
CA LEU A 458 -15.00 1.13 13.42
C LEU A 458 -13.97 1.36 12.31
N ILE A 459 -12.92 0.53 12.23
CA ILE A 459 -11.92 0.67 11.16
C ILE A 459 -12.51 0.35 9.79
N ALA A 460 -13.38 -0.65 9.67
CA ALA A 460 -14.08 -0.97 8.43
C ALA A 460 -14.97 0.20 7.96
N LYS A 461 -15.72 0.81 8.89
CA LYS A 461 -16.51 2.02 8.61
C LYS A 461 -15.63 3.19 8.16
N ILE A 462 -14.49 3.42 8.82
CA ILE A 462 -13.54 4.46 8.41
C ILE A 462 -12.96 4.18 7.03
N LYS A 463 -12.60 2.92 6.71
CA LYS A 463 -12.10 2.52 5.38
C LYS A 463 -13.14 2.74 4.27
N LEU A 464 -14.42 2.45 4.56
CA LEU A 464 -15.54 2.72 3.68
C LEU A 464 -15.67 4.23 3.42
N LEU A 465 -15.76 5.04 4.48
CA LEU A 465 -15.89 6.50 4.39
C LEU A 465 -14.68 7.18 3.75
N ARG A 466 -13.46 6.64 3.91
CA ARG A 466 -12.23 7.14 3.29
C ARG A 466 -12.29 7.12 1.76
N SER A 467 -13.09 6.22 1.18
CA SER A 467 -13.13 5.96 -0.25
C SER A 467 -14.56 6.00 -0.81
N HIS A 468 -15.19 7.17 -0.69
CA HIS A 468 -16.50 7.53 -1.22
C HIS A 468 -17.69 6.74 -0.65
N GLY A 469 -17.49 5.87 0.35
CA GLY A 469 -18.56 5.03 0.87
C GLY A 469 -19.08 4.01 -0.14
N ILE A 470 -18.23 3.65 -1.10
CA ILE A 470 -18.55 2.74 -2.18
C ILE A 470 -18.16 1.31 -1.79
N VAL A 471 -19.12 0.40 -1.90
CA VAL A 471 -18.90 -1.05 -1.83
C VAL A 471 -19.04 -1.67 -3.21
N LYS A 472 -18.21 -2.67 -3.48
CA LYS A 472 -18.22 -3.39 -4.75
C LYS A 472 -19.20 -4.57 -4.65
N LYS A 473 -20.33 -4.51 -5.36
CA LYS A 473 -21.31 -5.60 -5.42
C LYS A 473 -20.87 -6.68 -6.41
N ARG A 474 -20.32 -6.27 -7.56
CA ARG A 474 -19.74 -7.13 -8.61
C ARG A 474 -18.54 -6.44 -9.24
N LEU A 475 -17.87 -7.09 -10.18
CA LEU A 475 -16.64 -6.55 -10.81
C LEU A 475 -16.80 -5.15 -11.43
N TRP A 476 -17.96 -4.84 -12.00
CA TRP A 476 -18.29 -3.56 -12.65
C TRP A 476 -19.43 -2.80 -11.96
N ASP A 477 -20.05 -3.41 -10.95
CA ASP A 477 -21.23 -2.88 -10.26
C ASP A 477 -20.85 -2.54 -8.82
N SER A 478 -20.96 -1.26 -8.51
CA SER A 478 -20.58 -0.70 -7.22
C SER A 478 -21.72 0.18 -6.75
N ASP A 479 -21.94 0.19 -5.45
CA ASP A 479 -22.98 1.00 -4.82
C ASP A 479 -22.38 1.92 -3.77
N MET A 480 -22.87 3.14 -3.70
CA MET A 480 -22.52 4.09 -2.66
C MET A 480 -23.54 3.96 -1.54
N VAL A 481 -23.23 3.12 -0.55
CA VAL A 481 -24.14 2.79 0.56
C VAL A 481 -24.21 3.88 1.62
N GLU A 482 -23.18 4.73 1.68
CA GLU A 482 -23.11 5.88 2.57
C GLU A 482 -22.29 6.98 1.88
N LEU A 483 -22.53 8.25 2.21
CA LEU A 483 -21.73 9.34 1.67
C LEU A 483 -20.32 9.29 2.28
N GLY A 484 -19.31 8.98 1.48
CA GLY A 484 -17.91 9.06 1.87
C GLY A 484 -17.12 10.18 1.18
N TYR A 485 -15.82 10.19 1.44
CA TYR A 485 -14.86 11.20 1.03
C TYR A 485 -13.75 10.60 0.17
N ASN A 486 -12.84 11.44 -0.33
CA ASN A 486 -11.58 10.97 -0.92
C ASN A 486 -10.41 11.33 -0.02
N TYR A 487 -10.22 10.53 1.04
CA TYR A 487 -9.11 10.69 1.98
C TYR A 487 -8.06 9.60 1.86
N ARG A 488 -8.01 8.91 0.71
CA ARG A 488 -7.03 7.85 0.45
C ARG A 488 -5.61 8.41 0.49
N LEU A 489 -4.70 7.70 1.14
CA LEU A 489 -3.26 7.92 1.03
C LEU A 489 -2.74 7.19 -0.22
N SER A 490 -1.78 7.78 -0.94
CA SER A 490 -1.23 7.17 -2.17
C SER A 490 -0.24 6.05 -1.86
N ASP A 491 -0.10 5.08 -2.77
CA ASP A 491 0.90 4.00 -2.63
C ASP A 491 2.34 4.52 -2.51
N VAL A 492 2.66 5.66 -3.16
CA VAL A 492 3.98 6.33 -3.04
C VAL A 492 4.21 6.84 -1.62
N ALA A 493 3.20 7.51 -1.04
CA ALA A 493 3.25 8.00 0.33
C ALA A 493 3.34 6.83 1.34
N CYS A 494 2.60 5.75 1.11
CA CYS A 494 2.70 4.53 1.91
C CYS A 494 4.09 3.87 1.82
N ALA A 495 4.70 3.80 0.64
CA ALA A 495 6.05 3.26 0.47
C ALA A 495 7.10 4.07 1.26
N LEU A 496 6.98 5.41 1.26
CA LEU A 496 7.80 6.28 2.09
C LEU A 496 7.56 6.02 3.59
N GLY A 497 6.30 5.91 4.01
CA GLY A 497 5.90 5.62 5.39
C GLY A 497 6.49 4.31 5.92
N ILE A 498 6.43 3.24 5.13
CA ILE A 498 7.04 1.94 5.46
C ILE A 498 8.55 2.07 5.67
N ASN A 499 9.25 2.84 4.82
CA ASN A 499 10.70 3.04 4.97
C ASN A 499 11.04 3.88 6.21
N GLN A 500 10.24 4.90 6.51
CA GLN A 500 10.42 5.75 7.68
C GLN A 500 10.15 4.99 8.98
N LEU A 501 9.12 4.14 9.02
CA LEU A 501 8.76 3.36 10.20
C LEU A 501 9.90 2.43 10.64
N LYS A 502 10.63 1.83 9.69
CA LYS A 502 11.84 1.02 9.96
C LYS A 502 12.96 1.78 10.66
N LYS A 503 12.99 3.11 10.57
CA LYS A 503 14.01 3.99 11.16
C LYS A 503 13.49 4.71 12.40
N LEU A 504 12.21 4.54 12.75
CA LEU A 504 11.55 5.35 13.77
C LEU A 504 12.24 5.21 15.13
N ASP A 505 12.47 4.00 15.63
CA ASP A 505 13.05 3.81 16.96
C ASP A 505 14.45 4.47 17.07
N HIS A 506 15.29 4.33 16.04
CA HIS A 506 16.58 5.01 15.96
C HIS A 506 16.44 6.55 15.96
N ASN A 507 15.46 7.09 15.22
CA ASN A 507 15.20 8.53 15.20
C ASN A 507 14.68 9.05 16.55
N LEU A 508 13.88 8.26 17.26
CA LEU A 508 13.40 8.58 18.60
C LEU A 508 14.55 8.55 19.61
N GLU A 509 15.49 7.61 19.50
CA GLU A 509 16.69 7.57 20.33
C GLU A 509 17.54 8.82 20.17
N LYS A 510 17.74 9.30 18.93
CA LYS A 510 18.43 10.58 18.69
C LYS A 510 17.70 11.75 19.33
N ARG A 511 16.38 11.83 19.19
CA ARG A 511 15.58 12.89 19.85
C ARG A 511 15.72 12.82 21.38
N GLU A 512 15.71 11.61 21.94
CA GLU A 512 15.92 11.41 23.39
C GLU A 512 17.33 11.78 23.83
N GLU A 513 18.36 11.54 23.03
CA GLU A 513 19.75 11.97 23.30
C GLU A 513 19.83 13.50 23.41
N ILE A 514 19.27 14.21 22.43
CA ILE A 514 19.22 15.68 22.43
C ILE A 514 18.40 16.20 23.62
N ALA A 515 17.23 15.61 23.87
CA ALA A 515 16.37 16.00 24.98
C ALA A 515 17.05 15.75 26.35
N SER A 516 17.77 14.63 26.51
CA SER A 516 18.51 14.30 27.72
C SER A 516 19.67 15.28 27.97
N PHE A 517 20.34 15.72 26.90
CA PHE A 517 21.34 16.78 26.98
C PHE A 517 20.72 18.08 27.51
N TYR A 518 19.58 18.50 26.96
CA TYR A 518 18.85 19.67 27.44
C TYR A 518 18.36 19.52 28.88
N ASP A 519 17.75 18.38 29.23
CA ASP A 519 17.25 18.10 30.59
C ASP A 519 18.37 18.26 31.63
N LYS A 520 19.58 17.80 31.31
CA LYS A 520 20.77 17.95 32.16
C LYS A 520 21.26 19.39 32.24
N GLU A 521 21.41 20.08 31.10
CA GLU A 521 21.95 21.45 31.06
C GLU A 521 20.97 22.49 31.62
N PHE A 522 19.67 22.18 31.65
CA PHE A 522 18.62 23.11 32.09
C PHE A 522 18.14 22.90 33.52
N GLU A 523 18.56 21.84 34.23
CA GLU A 523 17.97 21.41 35.53
C GLU A 523 17.84 22.53 36.59
N LYS A 524 18.77 23.50 36.60
CA LYS A 524 18.85 24.57 37.62
C LYS A 524 18.98 25.98 37.04
N ASN A 525 18.51 26.18 35.82
CA ASN A 525 18.54 27.49 35.20
C ASN A 525 17.50 28.45 35.88
N PRO A 526 17.77 29.77 35.95
CA PRO A 526 16.89 30.73 36.62
C PRO A 526 15.86 31.39 35.67
N TYR A 527 15.66 30.86 34.46
CA TYR A 527 14.91 31.55 33.40
C TYR A 527 13.61 30.84 33.00
N PHE A 528 13.61 29.50 33.04
CA PHE A 528 12.50 28.68 32.59
C PHE A 528 12.49 27.30 33.27
N SER A 529 11.36 26.61 33.19
CA SER A 529 11.22 25.20 33.57
C SER A 529 11.05 24.31 32.33
N THR A 530 11.31 23.01 32.48
CA THR A 530 11.11 22.00 31.44
C THR A 530 10.00 21.02 31.83
N ILE A 531 9.41 20.36 30.83
CA ILE A 531 8.39 19.33 31.08
C ILE A 531 9.07 18.04 31.55
N LYS A 532 8.80 17.64 32.80
CA LYS A 532 9.31 16.40 33.38
C LYS A 532 8.49 15.21 32.89
N ILE A 533 9.12 14.30 32.15
CA ILE A 533 8.54 13.02 31.75
C ILE A 533 8.66 12.03 32.92
N LYS A 534 7.54 11.43 33.32
CA LYS A 534 7.54 10.44 34.42
C LYS A 534 8.23 9.15 33.98
N ASN A 535 8.94 8.48 34.90
CA ASN A 535 9.76 7.29 34.62
C ASN A 535 9.00 6.11 33.97
N TYR A 536 7.68 6.02 34.16
CA TYR A 536 6.85 4.98 33.53
C TYR A 536 6.35 5.35 32.13
N LYS A 537 6.76 6.51 31.59
CA LYS A 537 6.45 6.98 30.24
C LYS A 537 7.74 7.16 29.45
N LYS A 538 7.66 7.00 28.12
CA LYS A 538 8.70 7.41 27.18
C LYS A 538 8.05 8.31 26.14
N SER A 539 8.48 9.56 26.05
CA SER A 539 7.96 10.48 25.02
C SER A 539 8.58 10.15 23.66
N SER A 540 7.87 10.44 22.57
CA SER A 540 8.48 10.46 21.23
C SER A 540 9.41 11.67 21.03
N ARG A 541 9.40 12.64 21.96
CA ARG A 541 10.15 13.90 21.90
C ARG A 541 9.90 14.61 20.56
N HIS A 542 8.64 14.70 20.15
CA HIS A 542 8.26 15.44 18.95
C HIS A 542 8.60 16.93 19.08
N LEU A 543 8.42 17.47 20.29
CA LEU A 543 8.77 18.83 20.68
C LEU A 543 9.64 18.80 21.94
N TYR A 544 10.47 19.83 22.12
CA TYR A 544 11.11 20.13 23.39
C TYR A 544 10.64 21.52 23.88
N PRO A 545 9.53 21.57 24.64
CA PRO A 545 8.99 22.80 25.18
C PRO A 545 9.75 23.23 26.44
N ILE A 546 10.09 24.51 26.50
CA ILE A 546 10.51 25.22 27.72
C ILE A 546 9.37 26.15 28.17
N LEU A 547 9.21 26.33 29.46
CA LEU A 547 8.19 27.18 30.07
C LEU A 547 8.89 28.34 30.78
N LEU A 548 8.93 29.50 30.13
CA LEU A 548 9.51 30.74 30.65
C LEU A 548 8.88 31.11 32.00
N PHE A 549 9.66 31.69 32.90
CA PHE A 549 9.11 32.27 34.12
C PHE A 549 8.33 33.56 33.83
N PRO A 550 7.37 33.94 34.71
CA PRO A 550 6.47 35.07 34.45
C PRO A 550 7.15 36.40 34.13
N GLU A 551 8.36 36.62 34.65
CA GLU A 551 9.19 37.80 34.39
C GLU A 551 9.60 37.98 32.92
N PHE A 552 9.47 36.93 32.09
CA PHE A 552 9.78 36.96 30.66
C PHE A 552 8.55 37.01 29.74
N TYR A 553 7.33 37.02 30.29
CA TYR A 553 6.11 36.94 29.46
C TYR A 553 5.96 38.15 28.52
N CYS A 554 6.28 39.36 28.99
CA CYS A 554 6.19 40.57 28.18
C CYS A 554 7.23 40.62 27.06
N GLN A 555 8.37 39.95 27.25
CA GLN A 555 9.50 39.92 26.32
C GLN A 555 9.49 38.67 25.44
N LYS A 556 8.43 37.85 25.49
CA LYS A 556 8.35 36.59 24.72
C LYS A 556 8.54 36.82 23.22
N GLU A 557 7.94 37.87 22.68
CA GLU A 557 8.04 38.21 21.24
C GLU A 557 9.48 38.62 20.88
N GLU A 558 10.10 39.49 21.68
CA GLU A 558 11.51 39.88 21.50
C GLU A 558 12.46 38.67 21.61
N LEU A 559 12.22 37.77 22.56
CA LEU A 559 12.96 36.51 22.71
C LEU A 559 12.80 35.63 21.47
N PHE A 560 11.57 35.51 20.95
CA PHE A 560 11.25 34.72 19.77
C PHE A 560 12.00 35.23 18.53
N GLU A 561 11.92 36.54 18.28
CA GLU A 561 12.62 37.20 17.17
C GLU A 561 14.14 37.07 17.30
N SER A 562 14.67 37.29 18.50
CA SER A 562 16.11 37.18 18.77
C SER A 562 16.65 35.78 18.50
N LEU A 563 15.89 34.74 18.86
CA LEU A 563 16.27 33.34 18.61
C LEU A 563 16.23 33.03 17.11
N LEU A 564 15.22 33.50 16.37
CA LEU A 564 15.16 33.35 14.92
C LEU A 564 16.32 34.05 14.21
N HIS A 565 16.63 35.31 14.59
CA HIS A 565 17.77 36.05 14.04
C HIS A 565 19.12 35.38 14.34
N ALA A 566 19.21 34.66 15.45
CA ALA A 566 20.38 33.85 15.80
C ALA A 566 20.41 32.47 15.10
N GLY A 567 19.45 32.18 14.21
CA GLY A 567 19.39 30.92 13.45
C GLY A 567 18.75 29.75 14.19
N ILE A 568 18.05 29.99 15.31
CA ILE A 568 17.34 28.96 16.07
C ILE A 568 15.87 28.95 15.68
N GLY A 569 15.44 27.88 15.01
CA GLY A 569 14.04 27.66 14.65
C GLY A 569 13.16 27.38 15.86
N VAL A 570 12.63 28.42 16.48
CA VAL A 570 11.68 28.32 17.60
C VAL A 570 10.23 28.42 17.14
N GLN A 571 9.32 27.86 17.93
CA GLN A 571 7.87 27.92 17.69
C GLN A 571 7.11 27.94 19.03
N VAL A 572 5.81 28.27 19.00
CA VAL A 572 4.91 28.15 20.15
C VAL A 572 3.84 27.10 19.87
N HIS A 573 3.66 26.17 20.79
CA HIS A 573 2.69 25.08 20.76
C HIS A 573 1.93 25.05 22.10
N TYR A 574 0.70 25.55 22.18
CA TYR A 574 -0.13 26.14 21.14
C TYR A 574 -0.85 27.38 21.70
N LYS A 575 -1.28 28.27 20.80
CA LYS A 575 -2.34 29.21 21.15
C LYS A 575 -3.58 28.41 21.58
N PRO A 576 -4.21 28.67 22.74
CA PRO A 576 -5.39 27.94 23.16
C PRO A 576 -6.48 28.08 22.09
N THR A 577 -7.06 26.95 21.67
CA THR A 577 -7.91 26.91 20.47
C THR A 577 -9.12 27.85 20.58
N TYR A 578 -9.68 28.03 21.78
CA TYR A 578 -10.78 28.96 22.02
C TYR A 578 -10.43 30.44 21.79
N GLU A 579 -9.15 30.82 21.73
CA GLU A 579 -8.73 32.19 21.49
C GLU A 579 -8.75 32.60 20.01
N PHE A 580 -8.83 31.64 19.07
CA PHE A 580 -9.00 31.97 17.67
C PHE A 580 -10.33 32.69 17.45
N SER A 581 -10.36 33.72 16.60
CA SER A 581 -11.55 34.55 16.35
C SER A 581 -12.78 33.73 15.93
N PHE A 582 -12.55 32.65 15.18
CA PHE A 582 -13.58 31.68 14.82
C PHE A 582 -14.24 31.05 16.05
N TYR A 583 -13.45 30.55 17.00
CA TYR A 583 -13.96 29.91 18.22
C TYR A 583 -14.57 30.92 19.19
N LYS A 584 -14.01 32.14 19.31
CA LYS A 584 -14.63 33.21 20.10
C LYS A 584 -16.03 33.55 19.60
N LYS A 585 -16.23 33.61 18.27
CA LYS A 585 -17.55 33.84 17.67
C LYS A 585 -18.51 32.66 17.92
N LEU A 586 -17.99 31.43 17.89
CA LEU A 586 -18.78 30.21 18.03
C LEU A 586 -19.19 29.90 19.48
N LEU A 587 -18.27 30.07 20.42
CA LEU A 587 -18.40 29.60 21.81
C LEU A 587 -18.47 30.75 22.83
N GLY A 588 -18.22 31.98 22.40
CA GLY A 588 -18.04 33.13 23.29
C GLY A 588 -16.63 33.22 23.88
N GLU A 589 -16.45 34.11 24.86
CA GLU A 589 -15.18 34.23 25.57
C GLU A 589 -15.02 33.11 26.61
N ILE A 590 -13.94 32.36 26.49
CA ILE A 590 -13.53 31.31 27.42
C ILE A 590 -12.21 31.74 28.07
N LYS A 591 -12.06 31.49 29.37
CA LYS A 591 -10.80 31.66 30.10
C LYS A 591 -10.48 30.39 30.86
N LEU A 592 -9.36 29.76 30.53
CA LEU A 592 -8.87 28.57 31.21
C LEU A 592 -7.45 28.87 31.70
N GLN A 593 -7.33 29.12 33.00
CA GLN A 593 -6.15 29.72 33.61
C GLN A 593 -4.85 28.97 33.31
N ASN A 594 -4.87 27.63 33.33
CA ASN A 594 -3.65 26.87 33.08
C ASN A 594 -3.26 26.92 31.60
N ALA A 595 -4.21 26.78 30.69
CA ALA A 595 -3.97 26.91 29.25
C ALA A 595 -3.46 28.32 28.87
N ASP A 596 -4.07 29.37 29.42
CA ASP A 596 -3.65 30.76 29.18
C ASP A 596 -2.22 31.02 29.67
N ASN A 597 -1.89 30.53 30.87
CA ASN A 597 -0.55 30.68 31.43
C ASN A 597 0.48 29.82 30.70
N PHE A 598 0.12 28.60 30.30
CA PHE A 598 0.99 27.73 29.53
C PHE A 598 1.34 28.35 28.17
N TYR A 599 0.35 28.92 27.47
CA TYR A 599 0.61 29.61 26.21
C TYR A 599 1.53 30.82 26.37
N LYS A 600 1.40 31.59 27.47
CA LYS A 600 2.34 32.70 27.76
C LYS A 600 3.74 32.20 28.05
N ALA A 601 3.89 31.07 28.74
CA ALA A 601 5.18 30.52 29.12
C ALA A 601 5.89 29.76 28.00
N GLU A 602 5.16 29.03 27.17
CA GLU A 602 5.73 27.98 26.32
C GLU A 602 6.52 28.52 25.13
N LEU A 603 7.70 27.94 24.92
CA LEU A 603 8.49 28.06 23.71
C LEU A 603 9.05 26.69 23.36
N SER A 604 8.80 26.22 22.15
CA SER A 604 9.39 24.99 21.62
C SER A 604 10.72 25.31 20.95
N ILE A 605 11.80 24.72 21.46
CA ILE A 605 13.14 24.82 20.86
C ILE A 605 13.43 23.62 19.95
N PRO A 606 14.41 23.73 19.03
CA PRO A 606 14.76 22.63 18.12
C PRO A 606 15.05 21.31 18.85
N CYS A 607 14.35 20.25 18.44
CA CYS A 607 14.60 18.88 18.87
C CYS A 607 14.14 17.92 17.76
N HIS A 608 15.08 17.45 16.94
CA HIS A 608 14.79 16.54 15.82
C HIS A 608 15.97 15.60 15.52
N GLN A 609 15.70 14.52 14.78
CA GLN A 609 16.64 13.42 14.53
C GLN A 609 17.87 13.75 13.66
N GLU A 610 17.91 14.96 13.07
CA GLU A 610 19.07 15.42 12.28
C GLU A 610 20.04 16.28 13.12
N MET A 611 19.65 16.65 14.34
CA MET A 611 20.53 17.37 15.26
C MET A 611 21.60 16.44 15.83
N ASN A 612 22.78 16.99 16.06
CA ASN A 612 23.81 16.39 16.91
C ASN A 612 24.03 17.23 18.19
N LEU A 613 24.85 16.73 19.11
CA LEU A 613 25.11 17.41 20.38
C LEU A 613 25.79 18.79 20.24
N LYS A 614 26.48 19.08 19.13
CA LYS A 614 27.03 20.42 18.88
C LYS A 614 25.91 21.40 18.55
N ASP A 615 24.92 20.98 17.76
CA ASP A 615 23.74 21.79 17.46
C ASP A 615 22.95 22.06 18.74
N ALA A 616 22.76 21.03 19.57
CA ALA A 616 22.08 21.17 20.86
C ALA A 616 22.82 22.15 21.79
N LYS A 617 24.16 22.05 21.86
CA LYS A 617 25.00 23.00 22.60
C LYS A 617 24.88 24.42 22.06
N PHE A 618 24.90 24.60 20.74
CA PHE A 618 24.71 25.92 20.10
C PHE A 618 23.37 26.55 20.47
N VAL A 619 22.28 25.76 20.42
CA VAL A 619 20.95 26.22 20.84
C VAL A 619 20.96 26.62 22.31
N LYS A 620 21.52 25.80 23.20
CA LYS A 620 21.62 26.08 24.63
C LYS A 620 22.43 27.35 24.92
N ASP A 621 23.64 27.47 24.38
CA ASP A 621 24.53 28.59 24.66
C ASP A 621 23.92 29.92 24.15
N THR A 622 23.30 29.89 22.97
CA THR A 622 22.63 31.06 22.37
C THR A 622 21.38 31.44 23.15
N LEU A 623 20.54 30.46 23.53
CA LEU A 623 19.34 30.68 24.36
C LEU A 623 19.71 31.37 25.68
N PHE A 624 20.73 30.89 26.38
CA PHE A 624 21.18 31.50 27.64
C PHE A 624 21.73 32.92 27.42
N SER A 625 22.51 33.14 26.36
CA SER A 625 23.03 34.47 26.02
C SER A 625 21.91 35.49 25.77
N ILE A 626 20.86 35.09 25.03
CA ILE A 626 19.71 35.94 24.74
C ILE A 626 18.88 36.20 26.00
N LEU A 627 18.57 35.16 26.78
CA LEU A 627 17.83 35.30 28.04
C LEU A 627 18.55 36.22 29.02
N GLU A 628 19.87 36.14 29.12
CA GLU A 628 20.66 37.02 29.98
C GLU A 628 20.63 38.48 29.52
N LYS A 629 20.63 38.73 28.20
CA LYS A 629 20.52 40.09 27.63
C LYS A 629 19.15 40.69 27.90
N VAL A 630 18.08 39.94 27.63
CA VAL A 630 16.70 40.39 27.83
C VAL A 630 16.40 40.62 29.31
N LYS A 631 16.93 39.79 30.22
CA LYS A 631 16.81 40.00 31.66
C LYS A 631 17.40 41.33 32.14
N LYS A 632 18.42 41.87 31.45
CA LYS A 632 19.02 43.18 31.81
C LYS A 632 18.16 44.37 31.35
N GLY A 633 17.17 44.15 30.48
CA GLY A 633 16.25 45.17 29.95
C GLY A 633 14.91 45.28 30.68
N TYR A 634 14.84 44.94 31.98
CA TYR A 634 13.61 44.87 32.79
C TYR A 634 12.54 45.89 32.39
N CYS A 635 11.37 45.39 31.97
CA CYS A 635 10.13 46.15 32.04
C CYS A 635 9.73 46.24 33.52
N GLY A 636 9.62 47.45 34.04
CA GLY A 636 9.10 47.75 35.38
C GLY A 636 7.60 47.51 35.50
#